data_AF-A0A4U8S4C9-F1
#
_entry.id   AF-A0A4U8S4C9-F1
#
_cell.length_a   1.000
_cell.length_b   1.000
_cell.length_c   1.000
_cell.angle_alpha   90.00
_cell.angle_beta   90.00
_cell.angle_gamma   90.00
#
_symmetry.space_group_name_H-M   'P 1'
#
loop_
_entity.id
_entity.type
_entity.pdbx_description
1 polymer ?
#
loop_
_entity_poly.entity_id
_entity_poly.type
_entity_poly.pdbx_seq_one_letter_code
_entity_poly.pdbx_strand_id
1 'polypeptide(L)'
;MVAKMTRMQQYMQLVKYAELCWASYSEGLNEGMFGNEERKFGNRNSEIFKERANNNEDNPTYHQALSESQYLIFEKYNVGFSDSQANHFITRFEVLAFSQDNNTGFSATLFYDTEDNEYILAIRGIDIFRINWNLVNAVKSGIKIIRGKVSINYYLSLLRFYDKKVKPIIQDKKLTITGHVFGGYLAQLFALSFPDKVNKVYTFNATGVTQNTTTQYVNMAVNIANEITKQVAFDFSVYDSNLDEFVSIQVDERLKNNVKLDEGLLVCNDKEIQDKIPQYLQREFLEKHFNTYNSQTAKLGASLLFSEIHKAEIGKNIFVKIHLDGFIPHTINTEVFTLNQELSKAVDNLIAYLPNSHKELPPALQQSEIYRIYTIDIADTETIMQQFGNHILPSETIELKLDAVKLITKFDDFKRSGAVKGALKAMKITNVAGWLIILVSIKNIYDELLVQSRITEDSTPMIDCYWCGWEQLMLLR
;
A
#
# COMPACT_ATOMS: atom_id res chain seq x y z
N MET A 1 16.08 -9.45 32.15
CA MET A 1 16.45 -10.22 30.95
C MET A 1 15.18 -10.69 30.29
N VAL A 2 14.78 -10.10 29.17
CA VAL A 2 13.70 -10.66 28.34
C VAL A 2 14.30 -11.88 27.65
N ALA A 3 13.69 -13.05 27.83
CA ALA A 3 14.14 -14.26 27.15
C ALA A 3 14.09 -14.03 25.64
N LYS A 4 15.21 -14.26 24.94
CA LYS A 4 15.27 -14.14 23.49
C LYS A 4 14.31 -15.18 22.89
N MET A 5 13.40 -14.74 22.01
CA MET A 5 12.48 -15.65 21.31
C MET A 5 13.29 -16.72 20.57
N THR A 6 12.81 -17.97 20.60
CA THR A 6 13.39 -19.04 19.78
C THR A 6 13.11 -18.77 18.31
N ARG A 7 13.93 -19.34 17.41
CA ARG A 7 13.71 -19.21 15.97
C ARG A 7 12.30 -19.66 15.55
N MET A 8 11.80 -20.76 16.12
CA MET A 8 10.44 -21.23 15.88
C MET A 8 9.39 -20.18 16.29
N GLN A 9 9.53 -19.58 17.48
CA GLN A 9 8.61 -18.55 17.96
C GLN A 9 8.62 -17.32 17.06
N GLN A 10 9.81 -16.86 16.65
CA GLN A 10 9.98 -15.73 15.75
C GLN A 10 9.29 -15.98 14.41
N TYR A 11 9.58 -17.10 13.74
CA TYR A 11 8.97 -17.39 12.44
C TYR A 11 7.47 -17.68 12.54
N MET A 12 6.98 -18.33 13.59
CA MET A 12 5.53 -18.50 13.80
C MET A 12 4.82 -17.16 14.02
N GLN A 13 5.48 -16.18 14.64
CA GLN A 13 4.96 -14.82 14.73
C GLN A 13 4.87 -14.17 13.33
N LEU A 14 5.87 -14.35 12.47
CA LEU A 14 5.81 -13.86 11.08
C LEU A 14 4.71 -14.54 10.27
N VAL A 15 4.54 -15.86 10.44
CA VAL A 15 3.45 -16.65 9.83
C VAL A 15 2.09 -16.04 10.18
N LYS A 16 1.86 -15.69 11.46
CA LYS A 16 0.62 -15.04 11.92
C LYS A 16 0.30 -13.77 11.12
N TYR A 17 1.26 -12.85 11.02
CA TYR A 17 1.01 -11.57 10.36
C TYR A 17 1.00 -11.68 8.83
N ALA A 18 1.66 -12.69 8.25
CA ALA A 18 1.54 -13.03 6.85
C ALA A 18 0.15 -13.60 6.53
N GLU A 19 -0.41 -14.44 7.42
CA GLU A 19 -1.77 -14.99 7.29
C GLU A 19 -2.83 -13.90 7.40
N LEU A 20 -2.75 -12.99 8.37
CA LEU A 20 -3.64 -11.82 8.49
C LEU A 20 -3.55 -10.90 7.27
N CYS A 21 -2.33 -10.70 6.75
CA CYS A 21 -2.14 -9.97 5.50
C CYS A 21 -2.80 -10.69 4.32
N TRP A 22 -2.64 -12.01 4.21
CA TRP A 22 -3.29 -12.82 3.18
C TRP A 22 -4.82 -12.78 3.29
N ALA A 23 -5.38 -12.92 4.49
CA ALA A 23 -6.81 -12.79 4.74
C ALA A 23 -7.38 -11.43 4.29
N SER A 24 -6.63 -10.34 4.45
CA SER A 24 -7.03 -8.99 4.01
C SER A 24 -7.25 -8.88 2.49
N TYR A 25 -6.80 -9.86 1.71
CA TYR A 25 -7.09 -9.92 0.28
C TYR A 25 -8.53 -10.34 -0.03
N SER A 26 -9.28 -10.89 0.92
CA SER A 26 -10.67 -11.25 0.72
C SER A 26 -11.55 -10.00 0.64
N GLU A 27 -12.17 -9.80 -0.52
CA GLU A 27 -13.23 -8.79 -0.73
C GLU A 27 -14.59 -9.27 -0.19
N GLY A 28 -14.64 -10.49 0.34
CA GLY A 28 -15.82 -11.08 0.95
C GLY A 28 -15.93 -10.71 2.42
N LEU A 29 -14.80 -10.41 3.08
CA LEU A 29 -14.78 -9.92 4.46
C LEU A 29 -15.61 -8.64 4.56
N ASN A 30 -16.48 -8.58 5.56
CA ASN A 30 -17.36 -7.45 5.80
C ASN A 30 -17.69 -7.34 7.29
N GLU A 31 -18.06 -6.12 7.70
CA GLU A 31 -18.59 -5.87 9.03
C GLU A 31 -19.91 -6.61 9.23
N GLY A 32 -19.99 -7.43 10.29
CA GLY A 32 -21.18 -8.21 10.57
C GLY A 32 -21.15 -9.65 10.06
N MET A 33 -20.03 -10.12 9.51
CA MET A 33 -19.81 -11.55 9.27
C MET A 33 -19.53 -12.30 10.57
N PHE A 34 -19.89 -13.59 10.60
CA PHE A 34 -19.76 -14.45 11.78
C PHE A 34 -18.76 -15.60 11.59
N GLY A 35 -18.30 -16.19 12.70
CA GLY A 35 -17.60 -17.49 12.69
C GLY A 35 -18.53 -18.66 12.32
N ASN A 36 -17.94 -19.80 11.89
CA ASN A 36 -18.61 -20.88 11.13
C ASN A 36 -19.79 -21.56 11.85
N GLU A 37 -19.77 -21.85 13.16
CA GLU A 37 -20.88 -22.63 13.75
C GLU A 37 -21.47 -22.06 15.05
N GLU A 38 -20.78 -21.18 15.76
CA GLU A 38 -21.24 -20.67 17.06
C GLU A 38 -21.62 -19.18 17.06
N ARG A 39 -21.58 -18.49 15.91
CA ARG A 39 -21.84 -17.03 15.80
C ARG A 39 -21.17 -16.20 16.92
N LYS A 40 -19.95 -16.58 17.34
CA LYS A 40 -19.23 -15.98 18.47
C LYS A 40 -18.87 -14.51 18.27
N PHE A 41 -18.55 -14.15 17.02
CA PHE A 41 -18.05 -12.84 16.62
C PHE A 41 -18.89 -12.30 15.48
N GLY A 42 -19.03 -10.98 15.38
CA GLY A 42 -19.82 -10.35 14.31
C GLY A 42 -20.78 -9.27 14.81
N ASN A 43 -20.80 -8.15 14.10
CA ASN A 43 -21.63 -6.99 14.43
C ASN A 43 -23.02 -7.05 13.75
N ARG A 44 -24.04 -7.54 14.46
CA ARG A 44 -25.44 -7.52 13.98
C ARG A 44 -26.01 -6.11 13.74
N ASN A 45 -25.34 -5.09 14.27
CA ASN A 45 -25.75 -3.70 14.07
C ASN A 45 -25.13 -3.07 12.81
N SER A 46 -24.23 -3.76 12.10
CA SER A 46 -23.63 -3.22 10.88
C SER A 46 -24.69 -2.97 9.81
N GLU A 47 -24.44 -1.96 8.97
CA GLU A 47 -25.34 -1.59 7.88
C GLU A 47 -25.53 -2.76 6.90
N ILE A 48 -24.44 -3.42 6.52
CA ILE A 48 -24.45 -4.57 5.59
C ILE A 48 -25.23 -5.75 6.18
N PHE A 49 -25.08 -6.05 7.47
CA PHE A 49 -25.83 -7.12 8.11
C PHE A 49 -27.33 -6.84 8.08
N LYS A 50 -27.71 -5.60 8.44
CA LYS A 50 -29.12 -5.15 8.44
C LYS A 50 -29.71 -5.13 7.04
N GLU A 51 -28.97 -4.66 6.04
CA GLU A 51 -29.39 -4.62 4.65
C GLU A 51 -29.70 -6.03 4.11
N ARG A 52 -28.77 -6.98 4.30
CA ARG A 52 -28.97 -8.38 3.91
C ARG A 52 -30.15 -9.02 4.63
N ALA A 53 -30.26 -8.79 5.95
CA ALA A 53 -31.38 -9.29 6.73
C ALA A 53 -32.73 -8.73 6.23
N ASN A 54 -32.78 -7.44 5.86
CA ASN A 54 -33.98 -6.81 5.30
C ASN A 54 -34.33 -7.37 3.91
N ASN A 55 -33.33 -7.75 3.11
CA ASN A 55 -33.50 -8.32 1.78
C ASN A 55 -33.74 -9.84 1.79
N ASN A 56 -33.84 -10.48 2.96
CA ASN A 56 -33.88 -11.94 3.13
C ASN A 56 -32.68 -12.67 2.49
N GLU A 57 -31.51 -12.05 2.53
CA GLU A 57 -30.24 -12.61 2.05
C GLU A 57 -29.44 -13.23 3.19
N ASP A 58 -28.71 -14.31 2.89
CA ASP A 58 -27.82 -14.93 3.86
C ASP A 58 -26.61 -14.04 4.20
N ASN A 59 -26.26 -14.04 5.48
CA ASN A 59 -25.05 -13.39 5.98
C ASN A 59 -23.87 -14.37 5.94
N PRO A 60 -22.82 -14.10 5.16
CA PRO A 60 -21.71 -15.02 4.99
C PRO A 60 -20.86 -15.09 6.25
N THR A 61 -20.19 -16.22 6.43
CA THR A 61 -19.22 -16.42 7.51
C THR A 61 -17.80 -16.06 7.06
N TYR A 62 -16.93 -15.72 8.01
CA TYR A 62 -15.50 -15.54 7.72
C TYR A 62 -14.90 -16.75 7.00
N HIS A 63 -15.36 -17.95 7.35
CA HIS A 63 -14.93 -19.20 6.71
C HIS A 63 -15.24 -19.19 5.21
N GLN A 64 -16.48 -18.84 4.85
CA GLN A 64 -16.90 -18.73 3.45
C GLN A 64 -16.13 -17.66 2.67
N ALA A 65 -15.73 -16.56 3.33
CA ALA A 65 -14.90 -15.54 2.71
C ALA A 65 -13.42 -15.95 2.54
N LEU A 66 -12.96 -17.02 3.19
CA LEU A 66 -11.56 -17.41 3.25
C LEU A 66 -11.20 -18.72 2.52
N SER A 67 -12.02 -19.78 2.54
CA SER A 67 -11.65 -21.10 2.00
C SER A 67 -12.38 -21.55 0.73
N GLU A 68 -13.71 -21.43 0.64
CA GLU A 68 -14.60 -21.47 -0.53
C GLU A 68 -16.05 -21.71 -0.07
N SER A 69 -17.05 -21.32 -0.88
CA SER A 69 -18.42 -21.84 -0.81
C SER A 69 -18.82 -22.41 -2.18
N GLN A 70 -19.00 -23.73 -2.29
CA GLN A 70 -19.45 -24.38 -3.54
C GLN A 70 -20.88 -24.01 -3.98
N TYR A 71 -21.56 -23.14 -3.26
CA TYR A 71 -22.87 -22.61 -3.62
C TYR A 71 -22.95 -21.14 -3.20
N LEU A 72 -23.45 -20.30 -4.12
CA LEU A 72 -23.77 -18.86 -3.97
C LEU A 72 -22.62 -17.89 -4.33
N ILE A 73 -23.00 -16.82 -5.06
CA ILE A 73 -22.53 -15.42 -5.29
C ILE A 73 -21.17 -14.94 -4.70
N PHE A 74 -20.52 -15.69 -3.81
CA PHE A 74 -19.27 -15.37 -3.11
C PHE A 74 -17.99 -15.98 -3.73
N GLU A 75 -18.06 -16.76 -4.81
CA GLU A 75 -16.88 -17.34 -5.49
C GLU A 75 -15.80 -16.31 -5.85
N LYS A 76 -16.19 -15.04 -6.10
CA LYS A 76 -15.24 -13.97 -6.44
C LYS A 76 -14.29 -13.59 -5.28
N TYR A 77 -14.61 -14.02 -4.05
CA TYR A 77 -14.06 -13.45 -2.83
C TYR A 77 -13.09 -14.36 -2.05
N ASN A 78 -12.97 -15.64 -2.43
CA ASN A 78 -12.02 -16.60 -1.84
C ASN A 78 -10.55 -16.17 -1.96
N VAL A 79 -9.77 -16.34 -0.89
CA VAL A 79 -8.30 -16.15 -0.88
C VAL A 79 -7.50 -17.46 -0.94
N GLY A 80 -8.18 -18.61 -0.91
CA GLY A 80 -7.60 -19.94 -1.09
C GLY A 80 -7.06 -20.56 0.20
N PHE A 81 -7.64 -20.24 1.36
CA PHE A 81 -7.31 -20.95 2.59
C PHE A 81 -7.81 -22.40 2.49
N SER A 82 -7.11 -23.35 3.12
CA SER A 82 -7.73 -24.66 3.37
C SER A 82 -8.85 -24.51 4.40
N ASP A 83 -9.81 -25.44 4.41
CA ASP A 83 -10.86 -25.44 5.44
C ASP A 83 -10.27 -25.50 6.86
N SER A 84 -9.19 -26.26 7.07
CA SER A 84 -8.50 -26.30 8.37
C SER A 84 -7.89 -24.95 8.74
N GLN A 85 -7.32 -24.23 7.77
CA GLN A 85 -6.73 -22.91 7.99
C GLN A 85 -7.80 -21.86 8.26
N ALA A 86 -8.89 -21.86 7.48
CA ALA A 86 -10.03 -20.99 7.71
C ALA A 86 -10.66 -21.27 9.08
N ASN A 87 -10.86 -22.53 9.46
CA ASN A 87 -11.37 -22.87 10.79
C ASN A 87 -10.46 -22.38 11.92
N HIS A 88 -9.13 -22.53 11.79
CA HIS A 88 -8.21 -21.97 12.77
C HIS A 88 -8.31 -20.44 12.84
N PHE A 89 -8.31 -19.78 11.67
CA PHE A 89 -8.38 -18.32 11.57
C PHE A 89 -9.61 -17.75 12.28
N ILE A 90 -10.80 -18.30 12.00
CA ILE A 90 -12.07 -17.78 12.54
C ILE A 90 -12.27 -18.06 14.03
N THR A 91 -11.50 -19.01 14.60
CA THR A 91 -11.54 -19.27 16.05
C THR A 91 -10.73 -18.25 16.84
N ARG A 92 -9.74 -17.60 16.21
CA ARG A 92 -8.80 -16.70 16.85
C ARG A 92 -9.01 -15.22 16.51
N PHE A 93 -9.33 -14.92 15.25
CA PHE A 93 -9.39 -13.55 14.75
C PHE A 93 -10.82 -13.08 14.50
N GLU A 94 -11.16 -11.93 15.08
CA GLU A 94 -12.42 -11.22 14.83
C GLU A 94 -12.21 -10.06 13.87
N VAL A 95 -13.12 -9.86 12.92
CA VAL A 95 -13.13 -8.67 12.05
C VAL A 95 -13.95 -7.58 12.72
N LEU A 96 -13.28 -6.51 13.14
CA LEU A 96 -13.91 -5.39 13.83
C LEU A 96 -14.32 -4.26 12.88
N ALA A 97 -13.54 -4.03 11.82
CA ALA A 97 -13.86 -3.05 10.80
C ALA A 97 -13.32 -3.46 9.43
N PHE A 98 -14.03 -3.07 8.39
CA PHE A 98 -13.67 -3.35 7.01
C PHE A 98 -13.94 -2.14 6.11
N SER A 99 -13.05 -1.92 5.15
CA SER A 99 -13.25 -0.93 4.10
C SER A 99 -12.77 -1.49 2.78
N GLN A 100 -13.64 -1.41 1.77
CA GLN A 100 -13.30 -1.60 0.37
C GLN A 100 -13.84 -0.43 -0.43
N ASP A 101 -12.92 0.33 -1.03
CA ASP A 101 -13.25 1.45 -1.90
C ASP A 101 -13.07 1.00 -3.35
N ASN A 102 -14.16 0.70 -4.03
CA ASN A 102 -14.13 0.23 -5.41
C ASN A 102 -13.65 1.30 -6.42
N ASN A 103 -13.71 2.58 -6.06
CA ASN A 103 -13.28 3.67 -6.93
C ASN A 103 -11.75 3.80 -6.92
N THR A 104 -11.14 3.68 -5.74
CA THR A 104 -9.68 3.76 -5.60
C THR A 104 -9.01 2.39 -5.67
N GLY A 105 -9.70 1.31 -5.31
CA GLY A 105 -9.14 -0.02 -5.11
C GLY A 105 -8.51 -0.23 -3.72
N PHE A 106 -8.58 0.75 -2.83
CA PHE A 106 -8.12 0.63 -1.44
C PHE A 106 -8.94 -0.43 -0.70
N SER A 107 -8.27 -1.31 0.04
CA SER A 107 -8.90 -2.25 0.95
C SER A 107 -8.04 -2.48 2.20
N ALA A 108 -8.69 -2.49 3.36
CA ALA A 108 -8.06 -2.78 4.63
C ALA A 108 -9.06 -3.37 5.62
N THR A 109 -8.55 -4.19 6.53
CA THR A 109 -9.33 -4.86 7.56
C THR A 109 -8.68 -4.65 8.92
N LEU A 110 -9.48 -4.28 9.91
CA LEU A 110 -9.09 -4.28 11.31
C LEU A 110 -9.51 -5.61 11.93
N PHE A 111 -8.51 -6.38 12.35
CA PHE A 111 -8.68 -7.62 13.09
C PHE A 111 -8.44 -7.40 14.58
N TYR A 112 -9.06 -8.24 15.40
CA TYR A 112 -8.71 -8.43 16.80
C TYR A 112 -8.26 -9.87 17.02
N ASP A 113 -7.06 -10.03 17.56
CA ASP A 113 -6.51 -11.32 17.97
C ASP A 113 -6.96 -11.63 19.41
N THR A 114 -7.85 -12.60 19.55
CA THR A 114 -8.46 -12.95 20.84
C THR A 114 -7.49 -13.66 21.79
N GLU A 115 -6.39 -14.22 21.28
CA GLU A 115 -5.37 -14.87 22.10
C GLU A 115 -4.35 -13.86 22.61
N ASP A 116 -3.83 -13.00 21.72
CA ASP A 116 -2.79 -12.03 22.06
C ASP A 116 -3.35 -10.68 22.55
N ASN A 117 -4.68 -10.49 22.50
CA ASN A 117 -5.39 -9.25 22.82
C ASN A 117 -4.86 -8.02 22.05
N GLU A 118 -4.67 -8.21 20.76
CA GLU A 118 -4.02 -7.25 19.86
C GLU A 118 -4.96 -6.78 18.76
N TYR A 119 -4.87 -5.49 18.41
CA TYR A 119 -5.58 -4.93 17.26
C TYR A 119 -4.62 -4.89 16.06
N ILE A 120 -4.98 -5.58 14.98
CA ILE A 120 -4.16 -5.68 13.78
C ILE A 120 -4.85 -4.98 12.60
N LEU A 121 -4.25 -3.90 12.10
CA LEU A 121 -4.64 -3.28 10.84
C LEU A 121 -3.90 -3.94 9.68
N ALA A 122 -4.60 -4.80 8.93
CA ALA A 122 -4.06 -5.43 7.73
C ALA A 122 -4.47 -4.64 6.49
N ILE A 123 -3.49 -4.16 5.74
CA ILE A 123 -3.71 -3.36 4.54
C ILE A 123 -3.42 -4.22 3.31
N ARG A 124 -4.43 -4.35 2.45
CA ARG A 124 -4.33 -5.14 1.23
C ARG A 124 -3.40 -4.45 0.23
N GLY A 125 -2.48 -5.21 -0.36
CA GLY A 125 -1.77 -4.75 -1.55
C GLY A 125 -2.67 -4.75 -2.79
N ILE A 126 -2.16 -4.20 -3.88
CA ILE A 126 -2.85 -4.34 -5.17
C ILE A 126 -2.69 -5.80 -5.60
N ASP A 127 -3.80 -6.54 -5.66
CA ASP A 127 -3.80 -7.92 -6.12
C ASP A 127 -3.74 -7.94 -7.64
N ILE A 128 -2.53 -8.13 -8.19
CA ILE A 128 -2.32 -8.23 -9.62
C ILE A 128 -2.74 -9.60 -10.21
N PHE A 129 -3.18 -10.55 -9.36
CA PHE A 129 -3.49 -11.93 -9.75
C PHE A 129 -4.98 -12.28 -9.73
N ARG A 130 -5.80 -11.59 -8.93
CA ARG A 130 -7.25 -11.85 -8.84
C ARG A 130 -8.11 -11.08 -9.84
N ILE A 131 -7.54 -10.18 -10.62
CA ILE A 131 -8.30 -9.41 -11.60
C ILE A 131 -8.28 -10.14 -12.93
N ASN A 132 -9.44 -10.64 -13.35
CA ASN A 132 -9.75 -10.93 -14.75
C ASN A 132 -9.81 -9.60 -15.55
N TRP A 133 -8.68 -8.89 -15.58
CA TRP A 133 -8.42 -7.74 -16.43
C TRP A 133 -7.28 -8.10 -17.36
N ASN A 134 -7.38 -7.56 -18.56
CA ASN A 134 -6.37 -7.59 -19.59
C ASN A 134 -4.97 -7.42 -18.97
N LEU A 135 -4.12 -8.42 -19.11
CA LEU A 135 -2.80 -8.56 -18.48
C LEU A 135 -1.92 -7.30 -18.57
N VAL A 136 -2.09 -6.55 -19.65
CA VAL A 136 -1.48 -5.24 -19.86
C VAL A 136 -1.77 -4.26 -18.72
N ASN A 137 -2.96 -4.28 -18.12
CA ASN A 137 -3.35 -3.38 -17.04
C ASN A 137 -2.74 -3.80 -15.70
N ALA A 138 -2.68 -5.09 -15.39
CA ALA A 138 -1.96 -5.59 -14.22
C ALA A 138 -0.46 -5.26 -14.33
N VAL A 139 0.09 -5.42 -15.54
CA VAL A 139 1.47 -5.05 -15.85
C VAL A 139 1.71 -3.54 -15.69
N LYS A 140 0.79 -2.72 -16.20
CA LYS A 140 0.83 -1.26 -16.03
C LYS A 140 0.74 -0.87 -14.56
N SER A 141 -0.15 -1.46 -13.78
CA SER A 141 -0.31 -1.17 -12.35
C SER A 141 0.91 -1.59 -11.52
N GLY A 142 1.51 -2.75 -11.81
CA GLY A 142 2.78 -3.16 -11.20
C GLY A 142 3.91 -2.19 -11.51
N ILE A 143 4.10 -1.80 -12.78
CA ILE A 143 5.07 -0.76 -13.17
C ILE A 143 4.78 0.57 -12.49
N LYS A 144 3.51 0.96 -12.37
CA LYS A 144 3.13 2.15 -11.64
C LYS A 144 3.62 2.04 -10.19
N ILE A 145 3.30 0.98 -9.46
CA ILE A 145 3.75 0.79 -8.08
C ILE A 145 5.29 0.86 -7.95
N ILE A 146 6.05 0.17 -8.83
CA ILE A 146 7.52 0.22 -8.86
C ILE A 146 8.03 1.66 -9.04
N ARG A 147 7.43 2.39 -9.99
CA ARG A 147 7.79 3.77 -10.34
C ARG A 147 7.21 4.79 -9.35
N GLY A 148 6.46 4.31 -8.36
CA GLY A 148 5.78 5.15 -7.41
C GLY A 148 4.50 5.81 -7.90
N LYS A 149 3.93 5.35 -8.99
CA LYS A 149 2.74 5.88 -9.65
C LYS A 149 1.40 5.47 -9.07
N VAL A 150 1.24 5.64 -7.76
CA VAL A 150 0.00 5.34 -7.03
C VAL A 150 -0.70 6.55 -6.39
N SER A 151 -1.98 6.76 -6.74
CA SER A 151 -2.81 7.91 -6.30
C SER A 151 -2.77 8.20 -4.78
N ILE A 152 -2.67 9.47 -4.37
CA ILE A 152 -2.86 9.89 -2.96
C ILE A 152 -4.22 9.46 -2.42
N ASN A 153 -5.21 9.24 -3.29
CA ASN A 153 -6.52 8.75 -2.90
C ASN A 153 -6.47 7.42 -2.14
N TYR A 154 -5.46 6.56 -2.37
CA TYR A 154 -5.25 5.35 -1.56
C TYR A 154 -4.91 5.70 -0.12
N TYR A 155 -3.98 6.65 0.08
CA TYR A 155 -3.61 7.13 1.41
C TYR A 155 -4.75 7.91 2.08
N LEU A 156 -5.48 8.75 1.34
CA LEU A 156 -6.66 9.43 1.88
C LEU A 156 -7.78 8.45 2.26
N SER A 157 -7.98 7.38 1.49
CA SER A 157 -8.94 6.32 1.86
C SER A 157 -8.48 5.55 3.10
N LEU A 158 -7.17 5.33 3.28
CA LEU A 158 -6.62 4.82 4.53
C LEU A 158 -6.88 5.74 5.73
N LEU A 159 -6.61 7.04 5.58
CA LEU A 159 -6.87 8.03 6.63
C LEU A 159 -8.36 8.08 6.99
N ARG A 160 -9.25 8.12 6.00
CA ARG A 160 -10.71 8.11 6.22
C ARG A 160 -11.18 6.82 6.89
N PHE A 161 -10.64 5.67 6.51
CA PHE A 161 -10.96 4.41 7.16
C PHE A 161 -10.52 4.40 8.62
N TYR A 162 -9.31 4.91 8.89
CA TYR A 162 -8.80 5.02 10.25
C TYR A 162 -9.71 5.89 11.12
N ASP A 163 -9.97 7.12 10.67
CA ASP A 163 -10.78 8.10 11.40
C ASP A 163 -12.21 7.62 11.68
N LYS A 164 -12.88 7.09 10.65
CA LYS A 164 -14.30 6.75 10.75
C LYS A 164 -14.57 5.41 11.43
N LYS A 165 -13.69 4.42 11.26
CA LYS A 165 -13.97 3.03 11.64
C LYS A 165 -12.97 2.46 12.64
N VAL A 166 -11.67 2.66 12.43
CA VAL A 166 -10.64 2.05 13.30
C VAL A 166 -10.53 2.78 14.64
N LYS A 167 -10.37 4.10 14.61
CA LYS A 167 -10.15 4.93 15.79
C LYS A 167 -11.25 4.77 16.85
N PRO A 168 -12.55 4.82 16.51
CA PRO A 168 -13.61 4.65 17.52
C PRO A 168 -13.55 3.29 18.24
N ILE A 169 -13.03 2.26 17.57
CA ILE A 169 -12.94 0.89 18.10
C ILE A 169 -11.72 0.73 19.01
N ILE A 170 -10.55 1.19 18.56
CA ILE A 170 -9.30 1.02 19.33
C ILE A 170 -9.12 2.04 20.44
N GLN A 171 -9.79 3.19 20.34
CA GLN A 171 -9.66 4.33 21.25
C GLN A 171 -8.18 4.77 21.37
N ASP A 172 -7.57 4.55 22.53
CA ASP A 172 -6.18 4.91 22.79
C ASP A 172 -5.18 3.76 22.66
N LYS A 173 -5.65 2.55 22.34
CA LYS A 173 -4.78 1.39 22.17
C LYS A 173 -3.93 1.52 20.90
N LYS A 174 -2.74 0.92 20.94
CA LYS A 174 -1.83 0.84 19.79
C LYS A 174 -2.25 -0.29 18.84
N LEU A 175 -1.92 -0.10 17.57
CA LEU A 175 -2.13 -1.04 16.48
C LEU A 175 -0.85 -1.79 16.13
N THR A 176 -0.99 -3.04 15.76
CA THR A 176 -0.02 -3.70 14.89
C THR A 176 -0.48 -3.57 13.44
N ILE A 177 0.43 -3.27 12.53
CA ILE A 177 0.11 -3.00 11.14
C ILE A 177 0.81 -4.03 10.27
N THR A 178 0.10 -4.61 9.32
CA THR A 178 0.68 -5.57 8.38
C THR A 178 0.29 -5.26 6.94
N GLY A 179 1.21 -5.47 6.01
CA GLY A 179 0.94 -5.22 4.60
C GLY A 179 1.97 -5.83 3.64
N HIS A 180 1.48 -6.21 2.46
CA HIS A 180 2.26 -6.84 1.39
C HIS A 180 2.38 -5.92 0.17
N VAL A 181 3.59 -5.78 -0.41
CA VAL A 181 3.87 -4.91 -1.58
C VAL A 181 3.33 -3.49 -1.36
N PHE A 182 2.24 -3.12 -2.05
CA PHE A 182 1.63 -1.80 -1.91
C PHE A 182 0.91 -1.62 -0.56
N GLY A 183 0.39 -2.69 0.03
CA GLY A 183 -0.18 -2.64 1.38
C GLY A 183 0.90 -2.35 2.41
N GLY A 184 2.11 -2.88 2.21
CA GLY A 184 3.27 -2.59 3.04
C GLY A 184 3.80 -1.16 2.87
N TYR A 185 3.66 -0.58 1.68
CA TYR A 185 3.90 0.85 1.45
C TYR A 185 2.94 1.71 2.29
N LEU A 186 1.63 1.44 2.20
CA LEU A 186 0.62 2.14 2.99
C LEU A 186 0.79 1.94 4.50
N ALA A 187 1.23 0.76 4.93
CA ALA A 187 1.53 0.48 6.34
C ALA A 187 2.65 1.39 6.88
N GLN A 188 3.70 1.61 6.09
CA GLN A 188 4.79 2.51 6.45
C GLN A 188 4.32 3.98 6.50
N LEU A 189 3.52 4.44 5.53
CA LEU A 189 2.95 5.78 5.57
C LEU A 189 2.05 5.98 6.80
N PHE A 190 1.22 4.98 7.14
CA PHE A 190 0.39 5.03 8.33
C PHE A 190 1.24 5.17 9.59
N ALA A 191 2.33 4.41 9.71
CA ALA A 191 3.20 4.47 10.87
C ALA A 191 3.76 5.89 11.07
N LEU A 192 4.24 6.52 10.00
CA LEU A 192 4.74 7.90 10.05
C LEU A 192 3.63 8.92 10.32
N SER A 193 2.40 8.65 9.89
CA SER A 193 1.25 9.54 10.10
C SER A 193 0.76 9.51 11.56
N PHE A 194 0.73 8.32 12.16
CA PHE A 194 0.20 8.08 13.52
C PHE A 194 1.24 7.39 14.43
N PRO A 195 2.41 7.99 14.65
CA PRO A 195 3.54 7.31 15.32
C PRO A 195 3.19 6.85 16.74
N ASP A 196 2.37 7.62 17.47
CA ASP A 196 1.93 7.28 18.83
C ASP A 196 0.95 6.10 18.89
N LYS A 197 0.34 5.73 17.76
CA LYS A 197 -0.69 4.68 17.67
C LYS A 197 -0.13 3.36 17.14
N VAL A 198 1.17 3.26 16.89
CA VAL A 198 1.79 2.05 16.34
C VAL A 198 2.58 1.29 17.41
N ASN A 199 2.30 0.00 17.52
CA ASN A 199 3.04 -0.95 18.33
C ASN A 199 4.08 -1.69 17.49
N LYS A 200 3.63 -2.34 16.41
CA LYS A 200 4.47 -3.13 15.50
C LYS A 200 4.10 -2.90 14.05
N VAL A 201 5.05 -3.08 13.16
CA VAL A 201 4.84 -3.03 11.72
C VAL A 201 5.47 -4.25 11.07
N TYR A 202 4.69 -5.03 10.33
CA TYR A 202 5.16 -6.17 9.54
C TYR A 202 4.96 -5.87 8.06
N THR A 203 6.05 -5.78 7.32
CA THR A 203 5.99 -5.54 5.87
C THR A 203 6.55 -6.74 5.13
N PHE A 204 5.83 -7.19 4.11
CA PHE A 204 6.21 -8.33 3.28
C PHE A 204 6.43 -7.86 1.84
N ASN A 205 7.65 -7.98 1.31
CA ASN A 205 8.01 -7.51 -0.04
C ASN A 205 7.49 -6.09 -0.34
N ALA A 206 7.47 -5.22 0.66
CA ALA A 206 6.85 -3.91 0.53
C ALA A 206 7.56 -3.03 -0.50
N THR A 207 6.86 -2.06 -1.05
CA THR A 207 7.50 -0.94 -1.76
C THR A 207 8.05 0.06 -0.73
N GLY A 208 9.21 0.65 -1.02
CA GLY A 208 9.79 1.73 -0.22
C GLY A 208 8.94 2.99 -0.29
N VAL A 209 9.18 3.92 0.65
CA VAL A 209 8.43 5.17 0.81
C VAL A 209 9.23 6.44 0.44
N THR A 210 10.56 6.36 0.27
CA THR A 210 11.41 7.50 -0.17
C THR A 210 12.48 7.16 -1.21
N GLN A 211 12.92 8.12 -2.03
CA GLN A 211 13.80 7.84 -3.18
C GLN A 211 15.12 7.27 -2.75
N ASN A 212 15.67 6.42 -3.62
CA ASN A 212 17.09 6.15 -3.63
C ASN A 212 17.68 6.32 -5.04
N THR A 213 19.00 6.25 -5.10
CA THR A 213 19.79 6.38 -6.32
C THR A 213 19.29 5.49 -7.45
N THR A 214 18.95 4.23 -7.15
CA THR A 214 18.47 3.25 -8.14
C THR A 214 17.13 3.65 -8.74
N THR A 215 16.17 4.05 -7.90
CA THR A 215 14.84 4.52 -8.36
C THR A 215 14.93 5.79 -9.20
N GLN A 216 15.86 6.70 -8.88
CA GLN A 216 16.11 7.91 -9.66
C GLN A 216 16.59 7.59 -11.08
N TYR A 217 17.55 6.65 -11.22
CA TYR A 217 18.04 6.23 -12.53
C TYR A 217 16.97 5.50 -13.36
N VAL A 218 16.18 4.62 -12.75
CA VAL A 218 15.08 3.92 -13.43
C VAL A 218 14.03 4.91 -13.93
N ASN A 219 13.67 5.90 -13.11
CA ASN A 219 12.74 6.96 -13.52
C ASN A 219 13.27 7.73 -14.74
N MET A 220 14.54 8.14 -14.71
CA MET A 220 15.18 8.86 -15.83
C MET A 220 15.24 8.02 -17.11
N ALA A 221 15.70 6.77 -17.03
CA ALA A 221 15.85 5.89 -18.19
C ALA A 221 14.51 5.54 -18.86
N VAL A 222 13.46 5.32 -18.07
CA VAL A 222 12.13 5.00 -18.60
C VAL A 222 11.43 6.24 -19.15
N ASN A 223 11.68 7.44 -18.61
CA ASN A 223 11.19 8.69 -19.20
C ASN A 223 11.80 8.91 -20.60
N ILE A 224 13.11 8.67 -20.77
CA ILE A 224 13.79 8.76 -22.08
C ILE A 224 13.24 7.72 -23.08
N ALA A 225 12.94 6.49 -22.64
CA ALA A 225 12.36 5.47 -23.51
C ALA A 225 10.90 5.79 -23.93
N ASN A 226 10.13 6.46 -23.07
CA ASN A 226 8.75 6.86 -23.35
C ASN A 226 8.64 8.07 -24.30
N GLU A 227 9.64 8.96 -24.37
CA GLU A 227 9.73 10.00 -25.42
C GLU A 227 9.75 9.38 -26.84
N ILE A 228 10.25 8.15 -26.96
CA ILE A 228 10.34 7.40 -28.22
C ILE A 228 9.05 6.57 -28.48
N THR A 229 8.17 6.40 -27.48
CA THR A 229 6.92 5.60 -27.57
C THR A 229 5.73 6.31 -26.90
N LYS A 230 4.90 7.01 -27.69
CA LYS A 230 3.78 7.89 -27.29
C LYS A 230 2.55 7.23 -26.58
N GLN A 231 2.68 6.24 -25.71
CA GLN A 231 1.50 5.62 -25.07
C GLN A 231 1.62 5.33 -23.56
N VAL A 232 0.75 6.04 -22.82
CA VAL A 232 0.20 5.75 -21.48
C VAL A 232 1.14 5.98 -20.29
N ALA A 233 1.15 7.22 -19.78
CA ALA A 233 1.56 7.54 -18.41
C ALA A 233 0.30 7.98 -17.62
N PHE A 234 0.00 7.30 -16.52
CA PHE A 234 -1.00 7.75 -15.54
C PHE A 234 -0.35 7.62 -14.17
N ASP A 235 -0.28 8.75 -13.46
CA ASP A 235 0.85 9.11 -12.62
C ASP A 235 0.56 9.14 -11.12
N PHE A 236 1.61 8.86 -10.38
CA PHE A 236 2.00 9.35 -9.07
C PHE A 236 3.51 9.12 -9.01
N SER A 237 4.21 9.67 -8.07
CA SER A 237 5.63 9.43 -8.02
C SER A 237 5.95 9.31 -6.55
N VAL A 238 6.06 8.07 -6.06
CA VAL A 238 6.55 7.70 -4.70
C VAL A 238 7.93 8.31 -4.43
N TYR A 239 8.50 8.98 -5.41
CA TYR A 239 9.86 9.37 -5.46
C TYR A 239 10.11 10.83 -5.87
N ASP A 240 9.23 11.52 -6.58
CA ASP A 240 9.67 12.79 -7.18
C ASP A 240 9.73 13.96 -6.19
N SER A 241 10.95 14.43 -5.90
CA SER A 241 11.16 15.79 -5.39
C SER A 241 10.82 16.87 -6.42
N ASN A 242 10.52 16.50 -7.67
CA ASN A 242 10.30 17.42 -8.80
C ASN A 242 8.90 17.32 -9.45
N LEU A 243 7.90 16.68 -8.84
CA LEU A 243 6.51 16.74 -9.33
C LEU A 243 5.59 17.33 -8.26
N ASP A 244 5.45 18.65 -8.32
CA ASP A 244 4.20 19.36 -8.07
C ASP A 244 3.68 19.52 -6.63
N GLU A 245 3.42 20.77 -6.32
CA GLU A 245 3.25 21.31 -4.98
C GLU A 245 2.10 20.64 -4.20
N PHE A 246 2.45 19.92 -3.12
CA PHE A 246 1.49 19.45 -2.11
C PHE A 246 1.62 20.30 -0.85
N VAL A 247 0.59 21.11 -0.56
CA VAL A 247 0.63 22.06 0.56
C VAL A 247 -0.54 21.85 1.50
N SER A 248 -0.25 22.05 2.78
CA SER A 248 -1.21 22.10 3.90
C SER A 248 -1.40 23.58 4.26
N ILE A 249 -2.60 24.10 4.07
CA ILE A 249 -2.94 25.50 4.35
C ILE A 249 -3.95 25.54 5.49
N GLN A 250 -3.55 26.03 6.65
CA GLN A 250 -4.45 26.24 7.78
C GLN A 250 -5.42 27.40 7.49
N VAL A 251 -6.71 27.16 7.67
CA VAL A 251 -7.76 28.14 7.44
C VAL A 251 -7.95 28.98 8.69
N ASP A 252 -7.61 30.25 8.60
CA ASP A 252 -7.89 31.27 9.62
C ASP A 252 -8.59 32.50 9.01
N GLU A 253 -9.02 33.42 9.87
CA GLU A 253 -9.62 34.70 9.47
C GLU A 253 -8.67 35.50 8.54
N ARG A 254 -7.35 35.44 8.80
CA ARG A 254 -6.34 36.17 8.03
C ARG A 254 -6.27 35.64 6.60
N LEU A 255 -6.29 34.33 6.39
CA LEU A 255 -6.34 33.67 5.08
C LEU A 255 -7.58 34.08 4.31
N LYS A 256 -8.77 33.92 4.91
CA LYS A 256 -10.04 34.24 4.24
C LYS A 256 -10.13 35.72 3.82
N ASN A 257 -9.66 36.64 4.67
CA ASN A 257 -9.73 38.07 4.40
C ASN A 257 -8.71 38.57 3.36
N ASN A 258 -7.57 37.88 3.21
CA ASN A 258 -6.48 38.32 2.34
C ASN A 258 -6.44 37.63 0.97
N VAL A 259 -7.11 36.49 0.78
CA VAL A 259 -7.13 35.76 -0.50
C VAL A 259 -8.36 36.15 -1.31
N LYS A 260 -8.16 36.52 -2.58
CA LYS A 260 -9.22 36.91 -3.52
C LYS A 260 -9.00 36.25 -4.88
N LEU A 261 -10.07 36.17 -5.67
CA LEU A 261 -9.98 35.86 -7.10
C LEU A 261 -9.97 37.15 -7.91
N ASP A 262 -9.03 37.24 -8.83
CA ASP A 262 -8.91 38.33 -9.79
C ASP A 262 -8.57 37.74 -11.16
N GLU A 263 -9.38 38.07 -12.17
CA GLU A 263 -9.35 37.44 -13.51
C GLU A 263 -9.34 35.89 -13.50
N GLY A 264 -9.89 35.29 -12.44
CA GLY A 264 -9.95 33.84 -12.23
C GLY A 264 -8.72 33.22 -11.58
N LEU A 265 -7.73 34.01 -11.15
CA LEU A 265 -6.52 33.57 -10.44
C LEU A 265 -6.49 34.12 -9.01
N LEU A 266 -5.69 33.49 -8.14
CA LEU A 266 -5.55 33.92 -6.75
C LEU A 266 -4.66 35.17 -6.65
N VAL A 267 -5.12 36.15 -5.89
CA VAL A 267 -4.33 37.30 -5.45
C VAL A 267 -4.38 37.33 -3.92
N CYS A 268 -3.22 37.54 -3.31
CA CYS A 268 -3.10 37.66 -1.86
C CYS A 268 -2.40 38.96 -1.50
N ASN A 269 -3.02 39.75 -0.61
CA ASN A 269 -2.45 41.02 -0.16
C ASN A 269 -1.42 40.85 0.97
N ASP A 270 -1.29 39.64 1.49
CA ASP A 270 -0.42 39.29 2.59
C ASP A 270 0.66 38.32 2.12
N LYS A 271 1.91 38.76 2.18
CA LYS A 271 3.03 38.02 1.60
C LYS A 271 3.30 36.69 2.31
N GLU A 272 3.12 36.63 3.63
CA GLU A 272 3.32 35.38 4.38
C GLU A 272 2.25 34.32 4.04
N ILE A 273 1.05 34.77 3.69
CA ILE A 273 -0.03 33.89 3.23
C ILE A 273 0.21 33.52 1.76
N GLN A 274 0.63 34.47 0.95
CA GLN A 274 0.95 34.26 -0.47
C GLN A 274 2.00 33.14 -0.64
N ASP A 275 3.04 33.14 0.18
CA ASP A 275 4.12 32.13 0.14
C ASP A 275 3.63 30.71 0.49
N LYS A 276 2.45 30.57 1.11
CA LYS A 276 1.83 29.26 1.43
C LYS A 276 0.86 28.78 0.36
N ILE A 277 0.45 29.64 -0.56
CA ILE A 277 -0.48 29.32 -1.64
C ILE A 277 0.34 28.87 -2.84
N PRO A 278 -0.08 27.81 -3.55
CA PRO A 278 0.69 27.36 -4.69
C PRO A 278 0.87 28.42 -5.78
N GLN A 279 2.13 28.66 -6.16
CA GLN A 279 2.49 29.77 -7.04
C GLN A 279 1.79 29.69 -8.40
N TYR A 280 1.55 28.47 -8.90
CA TYR A 280 0.89 28.22 -10.19
C TYR A 280 -0.59 28.62 -10.22
N LEU A 281 -1.19 28.91 -9.07
CA LEU A 281 -2.57 29.40 -8.97
C LEU A 281 -2.62 30.91 -8.75
N GLN A 282 -1.47 31.56 -8.56
CA GLN A 282 -1.36 32.98 -8.27
C GLN A 282 -1.25 33.80 -9.56
N ARG A 283 -1.95 34.94 -9.60
CA ARG A 283 -1.94 35.87 -10.73
C ARG A 283 -0.52 36.38 -11.03
N GLU A 284 0.17 36.89 -10.01
CA GLU A 284 1.48 37.52 -10.15
C GLU A 284 2.53 36.57 -10.76
N PHE A 285 2.47 35.29 -10.39
CA PHE A 285 3.38 34.28 -10.92
C PHE A 285 3.03 33.93 -12.37
N LEU A 286 1.76 33.67 -12.67
CA LEU A 286 1.36 33.25 -14.02
C LEU A 286 1.48 34.35 -15.06
N GLU A 287 1.25 35.62 -14.72
CA GLU A 287 1.44 36.73 -15.67
C GLU A 287 2.90 36.83 -16.15
N LYS A 288 3.86 36.55 -15.25
CA LYS A 288 5.29 36.50 -15.59
C LYS A 288 5.68 35.26 -16.42
N HIS A 289 4.83 34.21 -16.41
CA HIS A 289 5.08 32.92 -17.05
C HIS A 289 3.95 32.48 -18.00
N PHE A 290 3.26 33.45 -18.62
CA PHE A 290 1.99 33.21 -19.33
C PHE A 290 2.10 32.25 -20.52
N ASN A 291 3.28 32.14 -21.13
CA ASN A 291 3.57 31.22 -22.24
C ASN A 291 3.97 29.82 -21.78
N THR A 292 4.22 29.64 -20.48
CA THR A 292 4.77 28.39 -19.92
C THR A 292 3.65 27.48 -19.43
N TYR A 293 2.62 28.04 -18.79
CA TYR A 293 1.56 27.26 -18.13
C TYR A 293 0.19 27.48 -18.75
N ASN A 294 -0.66 26.45 -18.75
CA ASN A 294 -2.03 26.57 -19.23
C ASN A 294 -2.90 27.39 -18.24
N SER A 295 -3.13 28.65 -18.61
CA SER A 295 -3.92 29.61 -17.83
C SER A 295 -5.34 29.14 -17.50
N GLN A 296 -6.02 28.42 -18.41
CA GLN A 296 -7.39 27.95 -18.14
C GLN A 296 -7.42 26.93 -16.99
N THR A 297 -6.47 26.00 -17.00
CA THR A 297 -6.37 24.97 -15.95
C THR A 297 -5.92 25.55 -14.61
N ALA A 298 -5.04 26.54 -14.63
CA ALA A 298 -4.68 27.29 -13.43
C ALA A 298 -5.87 28.04 -12.82
N LYS A 299 -6.70 28.70 -13.67
CA LYS A 299 -7.91 29.40 -13.22
C LYS A 299 -8.93 28.46 -12.59
N LEU A 300 -9.08 27.26 -13.15
CA LEU A 300 -9.91 26.20 -12.54
C LEU A 300 -9.38 25.81 -11.15
N GLY A 301 -8.08 25.53 -11.03
CA GLY A 301 -7.45 25.20 -9.74
C GLY A 301 -7.55 26.32 -8.71
N ALA A 302 -7.31 27.57 -9.12
CA ALA A 302 -7.45 28.77 -8.29
C ALA A 302 -8.88 28.91 -7.77
N SER A 303 -9.87 28.71 -8.64
CA SER A 303 -11.29 28.78 -8.27
C SER A 303 -11.69 27.68 -7.29
N LEU A 304 -11.19 26.45 -7.48
CA LEU A 304 -11.39 25.35 -6.54
C LEU A 304 -10.80 25.67 -5.17
N LEU A 305 -9.55 26.11 -5.11
CA LEU A 305 -8.88 26.46 -3.85
C LEU A 305 -9.59 27.62 -3.15
N PHE A 306 -9.91 28.69 -3.87
CA PHE A 306 -10.64 29.83 -3.31
C PHE A 306 -11.99 29.41 -2.70
N SER A 307 -12.76 28.60 -3.43
CA SER A 307 -14.04 28.07 -2.96
C SER A 307 -13.88 27.29 -1.67
N GLU A 308 -12.91 26.37 -1.60
CA GLU A 308 -12.68 25.56 -0.40
C GLU A 308 -12.17 26.41 0.78
N ILE A 309 -11.32 27.41 0.56
CA ILE A 309 -10.89 28.38 1.60
C ILE A 309 -12.10 29.02 2.26
N HIS A 310 -13.11 29.42 1.48
CA HIS A 310 -14.26 30.12 2.02
C HIS A 310 -15.27 29.17 2.69
N LYS A 311 -15.43 27.95 2.16
CA LYS A 311 -16.33 26.93 2.73
C LYS A 311 -15.79 26.29 4.01
N ALA A 312 -14.47 26.07 4.11
CA ALA A 312 -13.89 25.36 5.23
C ALA A 312 -14.08 26.13 6.56
N GLU A 313 -14.32 25.41 7.64
CA GLU A 313 -14.39 25.98 8.98
C GLU A 313 -13.01 26.53 9.42
N ILE A 314 -13.01 27.59 10.23
CA ILE A 314 -11.78 28.13 10.83
C ILE A 314 -11.13 27.03 11.69
N GLY A 315 -9.80 26.89 11.55
CA GLY A 315 -8.98 25.91 12.24
C GLY A 315 -8.78 24.59 11.50
N LYS A 316 -9.46 24.35 10.36
CA LYS A 316 -9.21 23.20 9.48
C LYS A 316 -8.03 23.47 8.56
N ASN A 317 -7.41 22.41 8.03
CA ASN A 317 -6.42 22.53 6.96
C ASN A 317 -7.03 22.11 5.62
N ILE A 318 -6.74 22.90 4.60
CA ILE A 318 -6.99 22.58 3.20
C ILE A 318 -5.71 22.02 2.63
N PHE A 319 -5.83 20.90 1.93
CA PHE A 319 -4.74 20.30 1.21
C PHE A 319 -4.92 20.56 -0.27
N VAL A 320 -3.86 21.06 -0.88
CA VAL A 320 -3.82 21.34 -2.31
C VAL A 320 -2.75 20.47 -2.90
N LYS A 321 -3.13 19.67 -3.89
CA LYS A 321 -2.20 18.94 -4.73
C LYS A 321 -2.23 19.57 -6.10
N ILE A 322 -1.09 20.10 -6.52
CA ILE A 322 -0.88 20.49 -7.91
C ILE A 322 -0.23 19.34 -8.66
N HIS A 323 -0.49 19.27 -9.96
CA HIS A 323 0.23 18.45 -10.91
C HIS A 323 0.53 19.28 -12.17
N LEU A 324 1.79 19.31 -12.60
CA LEU A 324 2.26 19.98 -13.81
C LEU A 324 2.55 18.91 -14.86
N ASP A 325 1.67 18.78 -15.85
CA ASP A 325 1.85 17.83 -16.94
C ASP A 325 2.92 18.33 -17.91
N GLY A 326 3.97 17.55 -18.14
CA GLY A 326 5.07 17.88 -19.05
C GLY A 326 4.84 17.52 -20.52
N PHE A 327 3.76 16.80 -20.86
CA PHE A 327 3.51 16.28 -22.22
C PHE A 327 2.79 17.29 -23.14
N ILE A 328 2.14 18.30 -22.57
CA ILE A 328 1.47 19.43 -23.22
C ILE A 328 2.08 20.70 -22.59
N PRO A 329 2.16 21.88 -23.26
CA PRO A 329 2.55 23.13 -22.58
C PRO A 329 1.86 23.24 -21.22
N HIS A 330 2.69 23.33 -20.18
CA HIS A 330 2.49 22.75 -18.85
C HIS A 330 1.07 22.90 -18.29
N THR A 331 0.28 21.83 -18.41
CA THR A 331 -1.12 21.81 -17.95
C THR A 331 -1.15 21.59 -16.45
N ILE A 332 -1.95 22.38 -15.72
CA ILE A 332 -2.01 22.36 -14.25
C ILE A 332 -3.26 21.58 -13.82
N ASN A 333 -3.11 20.37 -13.29
CA ASN A 333 -4.22 19.70 -12.62
C ASN A 333 -4.16 19.99 -11.11
N THR A 334 -5.25 20.51 -10.55
CA THR A 334 -5.31 20.89 -9.13
C THR A 334 -6.41 20.09 -8.45
N GLU A 335 -6.04 19.33 -7.44
CA GLU A 335 -6.96 18.67 -6.53
C GLU A 335 -6.95 19.42 -5.19
N VAL A 336 -8.13 19.76 -4.69
CA VAL A 336 -8.29 20.44 -3.39
C VAL A 336 -9.23 19.60 -2.52
N PHE A 337 -8.83 19.34 -1.29
CA PHE A 337 -9.65 18.63 -0.33
C PHE A 337 -9.41 19.11 1.09
N THR A 338 -10.43 18.98 1.93
CA THR A 338 -10.37 19.35 3.34
C THR A 338 -10.34 18.09 4.20
N LEU A 339 -9.48 18.07 5.21
CA LEU A 339 -9.44 17.01 6.22
C LEU A 339 -9.86 17.57 7.58
N ASN A 340 -10.31 16.69 8.47
CA ASN A 340 -10.51 17.07 9.88
C ASN A 340 -9.14 17.32 10.54
N GLN A 341 -9.13 18.00 11.69
CA GLN A 341 -7.90 18.43 12.36
C GLN A 341 -6.93 17.28 12.68
N GLU A 342 -7.45 16.11 13.03
CA GLU A 342 -6.63 14.96 13.36
C GLU A 342 -5.98 14.35 12.13
N LEU A 343 -6.74 14.18 11.05
CA LEU A 343 -6.21 13.73 9.78
C LEU A 343 -5.23 14.73 9.19
N SER A 344 -5.49 16.03 9.35
CA SER A 344 -4.52 17.08 8.99
C SER A 344 -3.20 16.90 9.74
N LYS A 345 -3.25 16.71 11.06
CA LYS A 345 -2.05 16.43 11.87
C LYS A 345 -1.33 15.17 11.40
N ALA A 346 -2.07 14.14 10.99
CA ALA A 346 -1.50 12.90 10.48
C ALA A 346 -0.72 13.12 9.16
N VAL A 347 -1.26 13.95 8.26
CA VAL A 347 -0.58 14.36 7.03
C VAL A 347 0.64 15.23 7.34
N ASP A 348 0.51 16.19 8.25
CA ASP A 348 1.63 17.07 8.65
C ASP A 348 2.78 16.25 9.27
N ASN A 349 2.47 15.26 10.12
CA ASN A 349 3.44 14.29 10.62
C ASN A 349 4.13 13.53 9.49
N LEU A 350 3.35 13.02 8.52
CA LEU A 350 3.90 12.30 7.39
C LEU A 350 4.87 13.19 6.61
N ILE A 351 4.49 14.43 6.28
CA ILE A 351 5.34 15.40 5.57
C ILE A 351 6.64 15.66 6.35
N ALA A 352 6.55 15.83 7.67
CA ALA A 352 7.71 16.12 8.50
C ALA A 352 8.70 14.94 8.58
N TYR A 353 8.20 13.72 8.66
CA TYR A 353 9.03 12.54 8.96
C TYR A 353 9.44 11.74 7.73
N LEU A 354 8.63 11.73 6.67
CA LEU A 354 8.86 10.93 5.48
C LEU A 354 10.25 11.15 4.87
N PRO A 355 10.76 12.38 4.65
CA PRO A 355 12.02 12.59 3.93
C PRO A 355 13.24 11.89 4.55
N ASN A 356 13.28 11.76 5.88
CA ASN A 356 14.41 11.17 6.62
C ASN A 356 14.09 9.81 7.27
N SER A 357 12.89 9.26 7.01
CA SER A 357 12.40 8.07 7.72
C SER A 357 13.25 6.82 7.55
N HIS A 358 14.08 6.76 6.50
CA HIS A 358 15.00 5.67 6.21
C HIS A 358 16.29 5.69 7.07
N LYS A 359 16.56 6.80 7.76
CA LYS A 359 17.71 6.98 8.65
C LYS A 359 17.29 7.12 10.10
N GLU A 360 16.19 7.82 10.35
CA GLU A 360 15.74 8.15 11.70
C GLU A 360 14.22 8.08 11.78
N LEU A 361 13.72 7.36 12.80
CA LEU A 361 12.29 7.29 13.10
C LEU A 361 11.88 8.41 14.05
N PRO A 362 10.63 8.90 13.96
CA PRO A 362 10.03 9.77 14.97
C PRO A 362 10.17 9.15 16.38
N PRO A 363 10.41 9.96 17.44
CA PRO A 363 10.65 9.44 18.79
C PRO A 363 9.60 8.41 19.27
N ALA A 364 8.33 8.64 18.95
CA ALA A 364 7.23 7.74 19.32
C ALA A 364 7.26 6.37 18.61
N LEU A 365 7.86 6.29 17.41
CA LEU A 365 8.06 5.06 16.65
C LEU A 365 9.35 4.32 17.01
N GLN A 366 10.32 4.96 17.68
CA GLN A 366 11.58 4.30 18.06
C GLN A 366 11.39 3.14 19.05
N GLN A 367 10.26 3.13 19.77
CA GLN A 367 9.86 2.05 20.68
C GLN A 367 9.05 0.95 19.98
N SER A 368 8.66 1.14 18.73
CA SER A 368 7.88 0.17 17.95
C SER A 368 8.78 -0.87 17.32
N GLU A 369 8.29 -2.10 17.18
CA GLU A 369 9.01 -3.17 16.49
C GLU A 369 8.64 -3.18 15.00
N ILE A 370 9.59 -2.82 14.14
CA ILE A 370 9.39 -2.72 12.69
C ILE A 370 10.16 -3.85 12.00
N TYR A 371 9.41 -4.81 11.46
CA TYR A 371 9.92 -5.95 10.72
C TYR A 371 9.77 -5.73 9.22
N ARG A 372 10.91 -5.79 8.53
CA ARG A 372 10.97 -5.81 7.08
C ARG A 372 11.30 -7.22 6.60
N ILE A 373 10.30 -7.90 6.08
CA ILE A 373 10.43 -9.24 5.51
C ILE A 373 10.49 -9.10 3.99
N TYR A 374 11.55 -9.60 3.39
CA TYR A 374 11.63 -9.66 1.94
C TYR A 374 12.16 -10.99 1.43
N THR A 375 11.68 -11.37 0.26
CA THR A 375 12.08 -12.62 -0.38
C THR A 375 13.34 -12.43 -1.17
N ILE A 376 14.24 -13.42 -1.13
CA ILE A 376 15.42 -13.49 -1.98
C ILE A 376 15.33 -14.70 -2.94
N ASP A 377 15.69 -14.48 -4.20
CA ASP A 377 15.85 -15.50 -5.24
C ASP A 377 17.34 -15.73 -5.59
N ILE A 378 17.60 -16.60 -6.58
CA ILE A 378 18.95 -16.92 -7.09
C ILE A 378 19.69 -15.74 -7.76
N ALA A 379 19.04 -14.57 -7.91
CA ALA A 379 19.59 -13.40 -8.60
C ALA A 379 19.91 -12.21 -7.65
N ASP A 380 20.00 -12.46 -6.35
CA ASP A 380 20.48 -11.51 -5.33
C ASP A 380 19.55 -10.29 -5.14
N THR A 381 18.44 -10.55 -4.42
CA THR A 381 17.27 -9.68 -4.37
C THR A 381 17.43 -8.39 -3.54
N GLU A 382 18.52 -8.23 -2.77
CA GLU A 382 18.80 -6.93 -2.13
C GLU A 382 18.91 -5.82 -3.19
N THR A 383 19.60 -6.10 -4.30
CA THR A 383 19.72 -5.20 -5.44
C THR A 383 18.37 -4.82 -6.03
N ILE A 384 17.42 -5.75 -6.01
CA ILE A 384 16.09 -5.55 -6.58
C ILE A 384 15.18 -4.81 -5.60
N MET A 385 15.24 -5.10 -4.30
CA MET A 385 14.50 -4.35 -3.29
C MET A 385 14.96 -2.90 -3.21
N GLN A 386 16.25 -2.64 -3.44
CA GLN A 386 16.76 -1.28 -3.66
C GLN A 386 16.14 -0.62 -4.92
N GLN A 387 15.63 -1.35 -5.92
CA GLN A 387 14.88 -0.76 -7.04
C GLN A 387 13.47 -0.29 -6.64
N PHE A 388 12.96 -0.71 -5.49
CA PHE A 388 11.67 -0.28 -4.94
C PHE A 388 11.80 0.86 -3.93
N GLY A 389 13.00 1.45 -3.82
CA GLY A 389 13.42 2.58 -3.01
C GLY A 389 13.52 2.35 -1.50
N ASN A 390 13.64 3.42 -0.74
CA ASN A 390 14.00 3.38 0.67
C ASN A 390 12.76 3.19 1.56
N HIS A 391 12.86 2.23 2.46
CA HIS A 391 11.87 1.95 3.50
C HIS A 391 12.08 2.85 4.71
N ILE A 392 11.09 2.91 5.60
CA ILE A 392 11.34 3.42 6.96
C ILE A 392 12.35 2.49 7.67
N LEU A 393 13.16 3.05 8.57
CA LEU A 393 14.20 2.31 9.27
C LEU A 393 13.60 1.10 10.02
N PRO A 394 14.00 -0.15 9.68
CA PRO A 394 13.48 -1.33 10.36
C PRO A 394 14.22 -1.61 11.67
N SER A 395 13.54 -2.20 12.64
CA SER A 395 14.14 -2.80 13.83
C SER A 395 14.84 -4.11 13.47
N GLU A 396 14.22 -4.90 12.59
CA GLU A 396 14.76 -6.17 12.11
C GLU A 396 14.43 -6.35 10.62
N THR A 397 15.40 -6.92 9.89
CA THR A 397 15.28 -7.25 8.48
C THR A 397 15.44 -8.76 8.32
N ILE A 398 14.48 -9.39 7.65
CA ILE A 398 14.39 -10.84 7.52
C ILE A 398 14.36 -11.22 6.05
N GLU A 399 15.36 -11.98 5.64
CA GLU A 399 15.48 -12.51 4.28
C GLU A 399 14.84 -13.88 4.18
N LEU A 400 14.01 -14.07 3.16
CA LEU A 400 13.27 -15.31 2.95
C LEU A 400 13.61 -15.93 1.59
N LYS A 401 14.41 -16.99 1.57
CA LYS A 401 14.77 -17.72 0.34
C LYS A 401 13.56 -18.48 -0.17
N LEU A 402 13.03 -18.09 -1.33
CA LEU A 402 11.96 -18.83 -1.99
C LEU A 402 12.51 -19.92 -2.90
N ASP A 403 11.78 -21.03 -3.02
CA ASP A 403 12.05 -22.09 -3.99
C ASP A 403 11.99 -21.55 -5.44
N ALA A 404 13.17 -21.47 -6.06
CA ALA A 404 13.36 -20.89 -7.38
C ALA A 404 12.65 -21.65 -8.50
N VAL A 405 12.45 -22.97 -8.36
CA VAL A 405 11.80 -23.79 -9.38
C VAL A 405 10.32 -23.45 -9.49
N LYS A 406 9.65 -23.20 -8.34
CA LYS A 406 8.24 -22.77 -8.30
C LYS A 406 8.02 -21.38 -8.90
N LEU A 407 9.00 -20.48 -8.77
CA LEU A 407 8.95 -19.14 -9.34
C LEU A 407 9.17 -19.14 -10.86
N ILE A 408 10.16 -19.89 -11.35
CA ILE A 408 10.49 -19.99 -12.77
C ILE A 408 9.33 -20.61 -13.56
N THR A 409 8.73 -21.67 -13.05
CA THR A 409 7.58 -22.34 -13.70
C THR A 409 6.38 -21.42 -13.84
N LYS A 410 5.98 -20.72 -12.77
CA LYS A 410 4.93 -19.68 -12.83
C LYS A 410 5.25 -18.59 -13.86
N PHE A 411 6.51 -18.17 -13.93
CA PHE A 411 6.93 -17.13 -14.86
C PHE A 411 6.95 -17.59 -16.32
N ASP A 412 7.31 -18.85 -16.57
CA ASP A 412 7.25 -19.42 -17.91
C ASP A 412 5.80 -19.65 -18.37
N ASP A 413 4.90 -20.04 -17.48
CA ASP A 413 3.46 -20.07 -17.75
C ASP A 413 2.92 -18.68 -18.05
N PHE A 414 3.37 -17.67 -17.28
CA PHE A 414 3.05 -16.26 -17.51
C PHE A 414 3.54 -15.77 -18.89
N LYS A 415 4.79 -16.06 -19.27
CA LYS A 415 5.37 -15.75 -20.59
C LYS A 415 4.61 -16.40 -21.75
N ARG A 416 4.06 -17.60 -21.53
CA ARG A 416 3.33 -18.38 -22.55
C ARG A 416 1.91 -17.85 -22.80
N SER A 417 1.37 -17.02 -21.91
CA SER A 417 0.10 -16.33 -22.14
C SER A 417 0.24 -15.33 -23.30
N GLY A 418 -0.67 -15.42 -24.29
CA GLY A 418 -0.56 -14.69 -25.58
C GLY A 418 -0.54 -13.15 -25.48
N ALA A 419 -0.88 -12.59 -24.33
CA ALA A 419 -0.92 -11.14 -24.08
C ALA A 419 0.45 -10.52 -23.73
N VAL A 420 1.51 -11.32 -23.53
CA VAL A 420 2.82 -10.85 -23.01
C VAL A 420 3.90 -10.68 -24.08
N LYS A 421 3.80 -11.42 -25.19
CA LYS A 421 4.87 -11.48 -26.21
C LYS A 421 5.25 -10.11 -26.81
N GLY A 422 4.32 -9.14 -26.84
CA GLY A 422 4.58 -7.79 -27.34
C GLY A 422 5.26 -6.86 -26.32
N ALA A 423 4.88 -6.93 -25.05
CA ALA A 423 5.38 -6.04 -24.00
C ALA A 423 6.80 -6.41 -23.50
N LEU A 424 7.12 -7.71 -23.45
CA LEU A 424 8.44 -8.19 -23.01
C LEU A 424 9.55 -8.06 -24.05
N LYS A 425 9.21 -7.96 -25.35
CA LYS A 425 10.20 -7.99 -26.44
C LYS A 425 11.12 -6.76 -26.48
N ALA A 426 10.75 -5.68 -25.79
CA ALA A 426 11.49 -4.43 -25.73
C ALA A 426 12.28 -4.23 -24.41
N MET A 427 12.20 -5.15 -23.45
CA MET A 427 12.75 -4.96 -22.10
C MET A 427 13.97 -5.86 -21.83
N LYS A 428 15.05 -5.26 -21.29
CA LYS A 428 16.27 -6.00 -20.91
C LYS A 428 15.99 -6.96 -19.73
N ILE A 429 16.65 -8.12 -19.75
CA ILE A 429 16.49 -9.26 -18.83
C ILE A 429 16.65 -8.88 -17.34
N THR A 430 17.40 -7.83 -17.01
CA THR A 430 17.57 -7.33 -15.63
C THR A 430 16.30 -6.76 -15.00
N ASN A 431 15.32 -6.31 -15.80
CA ASN A 431 14.04 -5.79 -15.31
C ASN A 431 13.03 -6.90 -14.96
N VAL A 432 13.32 -8.14 -15.32
CA VAL A 432 12.41 -9.28 -15.14
C VAL A 432 12.38 -9.75 -13.68
N ALA A 433 13.48 -9.63 -12.95
CA ALA A 433 13.55 -10.08 -11.56
C ALA A 433 12.74 -9.18 -10.60
N GLY A 434 12.67 -7.86 -10.85
CA GLY A 434 11.75 -6.95 -10.14
C GLY A 434 10.28 -7.27 -10.40
N TRP A 435 9.96 -7.78 -11.59
CA TRP A 435 8.65 -8.33 -11.91
C TRP A 435 8.33 -9.60 -11.13
N LEU A 436 9.30 -10.51 -10.98
CA LEU A 436 9.12 -11.76 -10.24
C LEU A 436 8.74 -11.53 -8.78
N ILE A 437 9.30 -10.51 -8.12
CA ILE A 437 8.97 -10.12 -6.74
C ILE A 437 7.54 -9.61 -6.61
N ILE A 438 7.08 -8.80 -7.57
CA ILE A 438 5.67 -8.38 -7.63
C ILE A 438 4.76 -9.59 -7.86
N LEU A 439 5.27 -10.60 -8.55
CA LEU A 439 4.58 -11.86 -8.78
C LEU A 439 4.64 -12.82 -7.56
N VAL A 440 5.45 -12.53 -6.55
CA VAL A 440 5.40 -13.29 -5.29
C VAL A 440 4.10 -12.92 -4.58
N SER A 441 3.23 -13.90 -4.39
CA SER A 441 2.03 -13.71 -3.58
C SER A 441 2.35 -13.80 -2.10
N ILE A 442 1.55 -13.12 -1.28
CA ILE A 442 1.62 -13.25 0.18
C ILE A 442 1.47 -14.71 0.66
N LYS A 443 0.72 -15.54 -0.08
CA LYS A 443 0.66 -17.00 0.14
C LYS A 443 2.04 -17.66 0.02
N ASN A 444 2.83 -17.30 -0.99
CA ASN A 444 4.17 -17.88 -1.16
C ASN A 444 5.11 -17.51 -0.02
N ILE A 445 5.00 -16.28 0.49
CA ILE A 445 5.74 -15.83 1.68
C ILE A 445 5.28 -16.59 2.93
N TYR A 446 3.96 -16.73 3.12
CA TYR A 446 3.37 -17.50 4.22
C TYR A 446 3.86 -18.96 4.22
N ASP A 447 3.77 -19.63 3.06
CA ASP A 447 4.16 -21.04 2.92
C ASP A 447 5.65 -21.23 3.30
N GLU A 448 6.52 -20.33 2.86
CA GLU A 448 7.95 -20.39 3.16
C GLU A 448 8.24 -20.05 4.63
N LEU A 449 7.59 -19.05 5.22
CA LEU A 449 7.72 -18.77 6.66
C LEU A 449 7.30 -19.97 7.52
N LEU A 450 6.29 -20.73 7.08
CA LEU A 450 5.83 -21.94 7.75
C LEU A 450 6.81 -23.11 7.60
N VAL A 451 7.54 -23.19 6.48
CA VAL A 451 8.66 -24.14 6.33
C VAL A 451 9.78 -23.72 7.28
N GLN A 452 10.16 -22.45 7.23
CA GLN A 452 11.22 -21.92 8.07
C GLN A 452 10.92 -22.11 9.56
N SER A 453 9.68 -21.94 10.03
CA SER A 453 9.35 -22.14 11.45
C SER A 453 9.59 -23.55 11.97
N ARG A 454 9.67 -24.56 11.09
CA ARG A 454 9.88 -25.97 11.43
C ARG A 454 11.35 -26.40 11.45
N ILE A 455 12.26 -25.55 10.97
CA ILE A 455 13.70 -25.83 10.95
C ILE A 455 14.27 -25.64 12.37
N THR A 456 14.94 -26.67 12.90
CA THR A 456 15.60 -26.65 14.22
C THR A 456 16.97 -25.98 14.14
N GLU A 457 17.44 -25.35 15.23
CA GLU A 457 18.72 -24.63 15.26
C GLU A 457 19.95 -25.51 14.93
N ASP A 458 19.84 -26.83 15.09
CA ASP A 458 20.90 -27.82 14.82
C ASP A 458 20.96 -28.31 13.36
N SER A 459 20.07 -27.86 12.47
CA SER A 459 20.21 -28.21 11.06
C SER A 459 21.25 -27.30 10.40
N THR A 460 22.49 -27.77 10.31
CA THR A 460 23.46 -27.26 9.32
C THR A 460 22.77 -27.15 7.95
N PRO A 461 23.03 -26.10 7.14
CA PRO A 461 22.49 -26.04 5.80
C PRO A 461 22.99 -27.27 5.07
N MET A 462 22.07 -28.17 4.70
CA MET A 462 22.41 -29.28 3.84
C MET A 462 22.95 -28.66 2.57
N ILE A 463 24.24 -28.87 2.33
CA ILE A 463 24.93 -28.44 1.13
C ILE A 463 24.06 -28.80 -0.06
N ASP A 464 23.80 -27.80 -0.87
CA ASP A 464 23.08 -27.83 -2.13
C ASP A 464 23.70 -28.88 -3.05
N CYS A 465 23.25 -30.14 -2.94
CA CYS A 465 23.69 -31.19 -3.84
C CYS A 465 22.90 -31.10 -5.14
N TYR A 466 23.26 -30.14 -5.99
CA TYR A 466 22.76 -29.99 -7.36
C TYR A 466 23.04 -31.21 -8.27
N TRP A 467 23.69 -32.27 -7.76
CA TRP A 467 24.16 -33.44 -8.52
C TRP A 467 23.78 -34.81 -7.94
N CYS A 468 23.02 -34.90 -6.84
CA CYS A 468 22.71 -36.19 -6.20
C CYS A 468 21.67 -37.07 -6.93
N GLY A 469 21.38 -36.79 -8.22
CA GLY A 469 20.39 -37.49 -9.03
C GLY A 469 20.93 -38.34 -10.19
N TRP A 470 22.25 -38.48 -10.35
CA TRP A 470 22.84 -39.17 -11.52
C TRP A 470 23.62 -40.46 -11.20
N GLU A 471 23.92 -40.75 -9.94
CA GLU A 471 24.71 -41.94 -9.57
C GLU A 471 23.87 -43.20 -9.31
N GLN A 472 22.53 -43.10 -9.27
CA GLN A 472 21.64 -44.28 -9.20
C GLN A 472 21.20 -44.83 -10.57
N LEU A 473 21.64 -44.24 -11.68
CA LEU A 473 21.33 -44.68 -13.05
C LEU A 473 22.49 -45.41 -13.76
N MET A 474 23.62 -45.63 -13.09
CA MET A 474 24.80 -46.32 -13.65
C MET A 474 25.22 -47.60 -12.90
N LEU A 475 24.32 -48.17 -12.07
CA LEU A 475 24.54 -49.44 -11.37
C LEU A 475 23.42 -50.48 -11.60
N LEU A 476 22.77 -50.45 -12.76
CA LEU A 476 22.06 -51.60 -13.32
C LEU A 476 22.50 -51.78 -14.78
N ARG A 477 22.97 -52.99 -15.06
CA ARG A 477 23.38 -53.50 -16.38
C ARG A 477 22.30 -53.33 -17.45
#